data_AF-A0A3A9A6N4-F1
#
_entry.id   AF-A0A3A9A6N4-F1
#
_cell.length_a   1.000
_cell.length_b   1.000
_cell.length_c   1.000
_cell.angle_alpha   90.00
_cell.angle_beta   90.00
_cell.angle_gamma   90.00
#
_symmetry.space_group_name_H-M   'P 1'
#
loop_
_entity.id
_entity.type
_entity.pdbx_description
1 polymer ?
#
loop_
_entity_poly.entity_id
_entity_poly.type
_entity_poly.pdbx_seq_one_letter_code
_entity_poly.pdbx_strand_id
1 'polypeptide(L)'
;MYSINQEEYLKAFLNKGEVPIDDCASERALRNFTIGRKNWMTINTVRGAQASAIIYSITETARANNLNVYYYIKHLLTELPRLINKNGNIEQPVPEPLMPWSKTLPADCCSKHRN
;
A
#
# COMPACT_ATOMS: atom_id res chain seq x y z
N MET A 1 15.78 -9.08 30.46
CA MET A 1 16.05 -7.63 30.52
C MET A 1 15.74 -7.02 29.16
N TYR A 2 14.47 -7.04 28.75
CA TYR A 2 14.01 -6.48 27.47
C TYR A 2 13.18 -5.21 27.73
N SER A 3 12.27 -5.29 28.69
CA SER A 3 11.41 -4.18 29.14
C SER A 3 12.21 -2.97 29.66
N ILE A 4 13.35 -3.18 30.33
CA ILE A 4 14.20 -2.09 30.85
C ILE A 4 14.93 -1.37 29.70
N ASN A 5 15.30 -2.09 28.63
CA ASN A 5 16.00 -1.52 27.47
C ASN A 5 15.05 -0.85 26.46
N GLN A 6 13.74 -1.00 26.65
CA GLN A 6 12.69 -0.41 25.81
C GLN A 6 11.86 0.64 26.55
N GLU A 7 12.25 0.96 27.79
CA GLU A 7 11.54 1.89 28.67
C GLU A 7 11.41 3.29 28.05
N GLU A 8 12.44 3.75 27.33
CA GLU A 8 12.41 5.04 26.64
C GLU A 8 11.32 5.09 25.55
N TYR A 9 11.19 4.02 24.76
CA TYR A 9 10.17 3.90 23.72
C TYR A 9 8.77 3.72 24.32
N LEU A 10 8.66 2.95 25.40
CA LEU A 10 7.41 2.77 26.14
C LEU A 10 6.95 4.05 26.83
N LYS A 11 7.82 5.01 27.13
CA LYS A 11 7.43 6.31 27.71
C LYS A 11 7.26 7.41 26.67
N ALA A 12 7.55 7.15 25.39
CA ALA A 12 7.47 8.16 24.34
C ALA A 12 6.05 8.76 24.18
N PHE A 13 5.00 7.98 24.45
CA PHE A 13 3.62 8.47 24.45
C PHE A 13 3.33 9.49 25.56
N LEU A 14 4.09 9.47 26.66
CA LEU A 14 3.96 10.46 27.74
C LEU A 14 4.55 11.82 27.34
N ASN A 15 5.56 11.82 26.47
CA ASN A 15 6.24 13.04 26.02
C ASN A 15 5.62 13.63 24.75
N LYS A 16 4.92 12.83 23.95
CA LYS A 16 4.25 13.26 22.73
C LYS A 16 2.81 12.76 22.71
N GLY A 17 1.86 13.63 23.07
CA GLY A 17 0.42 13.32 23.09
C GLY A 17 -0.22 13.05 21.72
N GLU A 18 0.54 13.20 20.63
CA GLU A 18 0.14 12.78 19.29
C GLU A 18 0.32 11.28 19.05
N VAL A 19 1.09 10.59 19.89
CA VAL A 19 1.34 9.15 19.76
C VAL A 19 0.30 8.38 20.58
N PRO A 20 -0.59 7.61 19.94
CA PRO A 20 -1.55 6.78 20.67
C PRO A 20 -0.81 5.72 21.49
N ILE A 21 -1.36 5.40 22.67
CA ILE A 21 -0.80 4.38 23.58
C ILE A 21 -0.95 2.96 23.02
N ASP A 22 -1.92 2.79 22.12
CA ASP A 22 -2.28 1.53 21.48
C ASP A 22 -1.76 1.45 20.04
N ASP A 23 -1.19 0.31 19.69
CA ASP A 23 -0.75 0.00 18.32
C ASP A 23 -1.90 -0.53 17.45
N CYS A 24 -3.15 -0.41 17.90
CA CYS A 24 -4.32 -1.00 17.24
C CYS A 24 -4.47 -0.58 15.77
N ALA A 25 -4.07 0.64 15.43
CA ALA A 25 -4.10 1.15 14.06
C ALA A 25 -3.06 0.43 13.17
N SER A 26 -1.82 0.33 13.63
CA SER A 26 -0.75 -0.36 12.90
C SER A 26 -1.01 -1.86 12.85
N GLU A 27 -1.46 -2.47 13.95
CA GLU A 27 -1.85 -3.87 14.00
C GLU A 27 -2.98 -4.17 13.00
N ARG A 28 -4.01 -3.32 12.89
CA ARG A 28 -5.07 -3.48 11.87
C ARG A 28 -4.52 -3.36 10.45
N ALA A 29 -3.61 -2.43 10.20
CA ALA A 29 -2.97 -2.27 8.90
C ALA A 29 -2.10 -3.50 8.54
N LEU A 30 -1.43 -4.10 9.52
CA LEU A 30 -0.60 -5.29 9.35
C LEU A 30 -1.41 -6.60 9.35
N ARG A 31 -2.61 -6.62 9.95
CA ARG A 31 -3.46 -7.82 10.04
C ARG A 31 -3.89 -8.36 8.69
N ASN A 32 -4.21 -7.47 7.74
CA ASN A 32 -4.54 -7.87 6.38
C ASN A 32 -3.35 -8.55 5.69
N PHE A 33 -2.13 -8.08 5.94
CA PHE A 33 -0.89 -8.69 5.45
C PHE A 33 -0.59 -10.02 6.13
N THR A 34 -0.74 -10.14 7.45
CA THR A 34 -0.47 -11.40 8.17
C THR A 34 -1.48 -12.50 7.83
N ILE A 35 -2.75 -12.14 7.59
CA ILE A 35 -3.77 -13.06 7.06
C ILE A 35 -3.42 -13.49 5.63
N GLY A 36 -3.01 -12.55 4.77
CA GLY A 36 -2.51 -12.84 3.41
C GLY A 36 -1.28 -13.76 3.42
N ARG A 37 -0.40 -13.62 4.42
CA ARG A 37 0.81 -14.43 4.62
C ARG A 37 0.53 -15.93 4.72
N LYS A 38 -0.62 -16.33 5.28
CA LYS A 38 -1.06 -17.73 5.30
C LYS A 38 -1.45 -18.26 3.92
N ASN A 39 -1.99 -17.41 3.03
CA ASN A 39 -2.24 -17.73 1.63
C ASN A 39 -0.98 -17.59 0.75
N TRP A 40 0.03 -16.86 1.21
CA TRP A 40 1.27 -16.55 0.50
C TRP A 40 2.46 -17.44 0.90
N MET A 41 2.21 -18.58 1.58
CA MET A 41 3.24 -19.60 1.84
C MET A 41 3.96 -20.11 0.57
N THR A 42 3.50 -19.73 -0.63
CA THR A 42 4.16 -19.97 -1.92
C THR A 42 5.20 -18.91 -2.31
N ILE A 43 5.32 -17.81 -1.57
CA ILE A 43 6.32 -16.76 -1.81
C ILE A 43 7.64 -17.13 -1.11
N ASN A 44 8.34 -18.13 -1.64
CA ASN A 44 9.58 -18.64 -1.07
C ASN A 44 10.83 -17.86 -1.54
N THR A 45 10.67 -16.67 -2.14
CA THR A 45 11.77 -15.86 -2.66
C THR A 45 11.65 -14.41 -2.25
N VAL A 46 12.81 -13.76 -1.99
CA VAL A 46 12.89 -12.33 -1.65
C VAL A 46 12.20 -11.46 -2.71
N ARG A 47 12.36 -11.82 -4.00
CA ARG A 47 11.72 -11.12 -5.12
C ARG A 47 10.20 -11.23 -5.08
N GLY A 48 9.65 -12.40 -4.76
CA GLY A 48 8.21 -12.56 -4.64
C GLY A 48 7.63 -11.79 -3.43
N ALA A 49 8.40 -11.71 -2.34
CA ALA A 49 8.00 -10.94 -1.16
C ALA A 49 7.97 -9.45 -1.47
N GLN A 50 8.97 -8.94 -2.19
CA GLN A 50 9.00 -7.56 -2.69
C GLN A 50 7.84 -7.27 -3.63
N ALA A 51 7.57 -8.13 -4.62
CA ALA A 51 6.46 -7.94 -5.55
C ALA A 51 5.10 -7.87 -4.82
N SER A 52 4.91 -8.71 -3.80
CA SER A 52 3.65 -8.73 -3.04
C SER A 52 3.51 -7.53 -2.11
N ALA A 53 4.61 -7.06 -1.53
CA ALA A 53 4.62 -5.80 -0.78
C ALA A 53 4.25 -4.61 -1.67
N ILE A 54 4.77 -4.56 -2.91
CA ILE A 54 4.43 -3.51 -3.89
C ILE A 54 2.94 -3.55 -4.22
N ILE A 55 2.40 -4.73 -4.57
CA ILE A 55 0.97 -4.87 -4.89
C ILE A 55 0.13 -4.44 -3.69
N TYR A 56 0.50 -4.84 -2.47
CA TYR A 56 -0.22 -4.46 -1.27
C TYR A 56 -0.21 -2.94 -1.05
N SER A 57 0.94 -2.28 -1.16
CA SER A 57 1.04 -0.82 -1.08
C SER A 57 0.15 -0.12 -2.10
N ILE A 58 0.07 -0.63 -3.34
CA ILE A 58 -0.83 -0.09 -4.38
C ILE A 58 -2.31 -0.33 -4.00
N THR A 59 -2.65 -1.49 -3.45
CA THR A 59 -4.03 -1.80 -3.04
C THR A 59 -4.49 -0.93 -1.86
N GLU A 60 -3.64 -0.71 -0.86
CA GLU A 60 -3.96 0.13 0.30
C GLU A 60 -4.05 1.59 -0.08
N THR A 61 -3.16 2.09 -0.95
CA THR A 61 -3.26 3.46 -1.48
C THR A 61 -4.52 3.64 -2.32
N ALA A 62 -4.91 2.67 -3.16
CA ALA A 62 -6.17 2.72 -3.90
C ALA A 62 -7.39 2.71 -2.96
N ARG A 63 -7.38 1.87 -1.92
CA ARG A 63 -8.46 1.83 -0.92
C ARG A 63 -8.57 3.15 -0.14
N ALA A 64 -7.44 3.72 0.27
CA ALA A 64 -7.40 5.01 0.98
C ALA A 64 -7.95 6.17 0.14
N ASN A 65 -7.84 6.07 -1.19
CA ASN A 65 -8.42 7.04 -2.15
C ASN A 65 -9.84 6.68 -2.59
N ASN A 66 -10.53 5.72 -1.93
CA ASN A 66 -11.89 5.26 -2.27
C ASN A 66 -12.04 4.75 -3.71
N LEU A 67 -10.97 4.20 -4.29
CA LEU A 67 -11.01 3.59 -5.62
C LEU A 67 -11.37 2.11 -5.56
N ASN A 68 -11.97 1.60 -6.63
CA ASN A 68 -12.11 0.18 -6.83
C ASN A 68 -10.75 -0.42 -7.23
N VAL A 69 -10.17 -1.17 -6.28
CA VAL A 69 -8.83 -1.77 -6.40
C VAL A 69 -8.66 -2.60 -7.68
N TYR A 70 -9.68 -3.36 -8.08
CA TYR A 70 -9.59 -4.24 -9.26
C TYR A 70 -9.45 -3.43 -10.55
N TYR A 71 -10.34 -2.46 -10.76
CA TYR A 71 -10.32 -1.62 -11.97
C TYR A 71 -9.08 -0.73 -12.00
N TYR A 72 -8.66 -0.21 -10.84
CA TYR A 72 -7.45 0.60 -10.73
C TYR A 72 -6.18 -0.18 -11.09
N ILE A 73 -5.99 -1.39 -10.55
CA ILE A 73 -4.83 -2.24 -10.89
C ILE A 73 -4.86 -2.62 -12.38
N LYS A 74 -6.04 -2.97 -12.91
CA LYS A 74 -6.18 -3.28 -14.34
C LYS A 74 -5.77 -2.09 -15.22
N HIS A 75 -6.24 -0.89 -14.88
CA HIS A 75 -5.87 0.33 -15.61
C HIS A 75 -4.37 0.60 -15.51
N LEU A 76 -3.81 0.55 -14.31
CA LEU A 76 -2.38 0.77 -14.06
C LEU A 76 -1.49 -0.22 -14.82
N LEU A 77 -1.84 -1.51 -14.86
CA LEU A 77 -1.12 -2.52 -15.64
C LEU A 77 -1.30 -2.37 -17.15
N THR A 78 -2.34 -1.68 -17.60
CA THR A 78 -2.57 -1.40 -19.04
C THR A 78 -1.78 -0.17 -19.51
N GLU A 79 -1.70 0.86 -18.66
CA GLU A 79 -1.02 2.11 -19.01
C GLU A 79 0.49 2.08 -18.72
N LEU A 80 0.94 1.39 -17.65
CA LEU A 80 2.36 1.31 -17.32
C LEU A 80 3.24 0.80 -18.47
N PRO A 81 2.90 -0.29 -19.19
CA PRO A 81 3.70 -0.77 -20.31
C PRO A 81 3.83 0.23 -21.46
N ARG A 82 2.87 1.15 -21.61
CA ARG A 82 2.93 2.20 -22.65
C ARG A 82 3.96 3.28 -22.33
N LEU A 83 4.31 3.42 -21.05
CA LEU A 83 5.23 4.43 -20.53
C LEU A 83 6.63 3.89 -20.26
N ILE A 84 6.80 2.56 -20.37
CA ILE A 84 8.09 1.90 -20.26
C ILE A 84 8.74 1.94 -21.64
N ASN A 85 9.90 2.59 -21.74
CA ASN A 85 10.69 2.59 -22.96
C ASN A 85 11.35 1.23 -23.19
N LYS A 86 11.88 1.00 -24.39
CA LYS A 86 12.56 -0.26 -24.79
C LYS A 86 13.68 -0.69 -23.81
N ASN A 87 14.20 0.23 -23.01
CA ASN A 87 15.28 0.01 -22.05
C ASN A 87 14.76 -0.35 -20.63
N GLY A 88 13.45 -0.46 -20.42
CA GLY A 88 12.86 -0.74 -19.11
C GLY A 88 12.74 0.49 -18.19
N ASN A 89 13.15 1.67 -18.67
CA ASN A 89 13.09 2.92 -17.91
C ASN A 89 11.84 3.72 -18.24
N ILE A 90 11.26 4.33 -17.20
CA ILE A 90 10.17 5.29 -17.31
C ILE A 90 10.83 6.66 -17.54
N GLU A 91 10.67 7.24 -18.74
CA GLU A 91 11.29 8.53 -19.09
C GLU A 91 10.72 9.70 -18.29
N GLN A 92 9.49 9.57 -17.80
CA GLN A 92 8.81 10.60 -17.02
C GLN A 92 8.75 10.15 -15.55
N PRO A 93 9.18 10.98 -14.58
CA PRO A 93 9.00 10.67 -13.17
C PRO A 93 7.50 10.57 -12.90
N VAL A 94 7.06 9.36 -12.52
CA VAL A 94 5.72 8.97 -12.04
C VAL A 94 4.57 9.82 -12.64
N PRO A 95 3.85 9.31 -13.65
CA PRO A 95 2.77 10.06 -14.29
C PRO A 95 1.69 10.45 -13.27
N GLU A 96 1.54 11.74 -13.01
CA GLU A 96 0.44 12.31 -12.22
C GLU A 96 -0.95 11.80 -12.66
N PRO A 97 -1.22 11.50 -13.95
CA PRO A 97 -2.50 10.93 -14.38
C PRO A 97 -2.81 9.53 -13.84
N LEU A 98 -1.78 8.75 -13.49
CA LEU A 98 -1.91 7.37 -13.00
C LEU A 98 -1.96 7.28 -11.47
N MET A 99 -1.77 8.39 -10.77
CA MET A 99 -1.80 8.42 -9.32
C MET A 99 -3.23 8.20 -8.79
N PRO A 100 -3.37 7.59 -7.59
CA PRO A 100 -4.69 7.25 -7.07
C PRO A 100 -5.52 8.49 -6.66
N TRP A 101 -4.89 9.65 -6.50
CA TRP A 101 -5.56 10.95 -6.27
C TRP A 101 -5.80 11.74 -7.57
N SER A 102 -5.53 11.15 -8.74
CA SER A 102 -5.65 11.85 -10.01
C SER A 102 -7.09 11.99 -10.46
N LYS A 103 -7.43 13.17 -10.99
CA LYS A 103 -8.78 13.49 -11.50
C LYS A 103 -9.06 12.89 -12.89
N THR A 104 -8.03 12.38 -13.57
CA THR A 104 -8.12 11.82 -14.93
C THR A 104 -8.39 10.32 -14.93
N LEU A 105 -8.59 9.70 -13.77
CA LEU A 105 -8.85 8.26 -13.69
C LEU A 105 -10.18 7.89 -14.37
N PRO A 106 -10.26 6.71 -15.02
CA PRO A 106 -11.49 6.24 -15.62
C PRO A 106 -12.64 6.19 -14.60
N ALA A 107 -13.85 6.54 -15.03
CA ALA A 107 -15.05 6.50 -14.18
C ALA A 107 -15.31 5.12 -13.55
N ASP A 108 -14.82 4.04 -14.18
CA ASP A 108 -14.90 2.67 -13.67
C ASP A 108 -14.01 2.43 -12.44
N CYS A 109 -12.96 3.24 -12.24
CA CYS A 109 -12.05 3.15 -11.09
C CYS A 109 -12.63 3.85 -9.86
N CYS A 110 -13.45 4.88 -10.04
CA CYS A 110 -14.16 5.54 -8.96
C CYS A 110 -15.17 4.54 -8.38
N SER A 111 -15.02 4.18 -7.11
CA SER A 111 -15.98 3.28 -6.46
C SER A 111 -17.37 3.90 -6.58
N LYS A 112 -18.30 3.22 -7.27
CA LYS A 112 -19.72 3.59 -7.21
C LYS A 112 -20.12 3.46 -5.76
N HIS A 113 -20.30 4.59 -5.08
CA HIS A 113 -20.95 4.63 -3.78
C HIS A 113 -22.30 3.93 -3.96
N ARG A 114 -22.39 2.68 -3.51
CA ARG A 114 -23.66 1.97 -3.44
C ARG A 114 -24.32 2.46 -2.16
N ASN A 115 -25.26 3.39 -2.34
CA ASN A 115 -26.20 3.83 -1.30
C ASN A 115 -26.84 2.62 -0.61
#